data_AF-A0A1X1WFR3-F1
#
_entry.id   AF-A0A1X1WFR3-F1
#
_cell.length_a   1.000
_cell.length_b   1.000
_cell.length_c   1.000
_cell.angle_alpha   90.00
_cell.angle_beta   90.00
_cell.angle_gamma   90.00
#
_symmetry.space_group_name_H-M   'P 1'
#
loop_
_entity.id
_entity.type
_entity.pdbx_description
1 polymer ?
#
loop_
_entity_poly.entity_id
_entity_poly.type
_entity_poly.pdbx_seq_one_letter_code
_entity_poly.pdbx_strand_id
1 'polypeptide(L)' 'MKIEILRVLGTRAQHPAILAIVDGFTVRWSPRDDWSCTCDELQFPECPHIPAIENVIAPRILGGTK' A
#
# COMPACT_ATOMS: atom_id res chain seq x y z
N MET A 1 7.93 -10.74 7.89
CA MET A 1 7.25 -9.86 6.92
C MET A 1 8.23 -9.44 5.84
N LYS A 2 8.04 -9.97 4.62
CA LYS A 2 8.81 -9.64 3.43
C LYS A 2 7.99 -8.66 2.59
N ILE A 3 8.55 -7.49 2.31
CA ILE A 3 7.90 -6.44 1.52
C ILE A 3 8.59 -6.33 0.16
N GLU A 4 7.81 -6.38 -0.91
CA GLU A 4 8.26 -6.21 -2.29
C GLU A 4 7.45 -5.10 -2.96
N ILE A 5 8.05 -3.92 -3.16
CA ILE A 5 7.38 -2.81 -3.85
C ILE A 5 7.49 -3.03 -5.35
N LEU A 6 6.38 -3.37 -6.00
CA LEU A 6 6.33 -3.62 -7.45
C LEU A 6 6.28 -2.32 -8.25
N ARG A 7 5.52 -1.34 -7.77
CA ARG A 7 5.33 -0.07 -8.47
C ARG A 7 4.99 1.06 -7.51
N VAL A 8 5.63 2.21 -7.73
CA VAL A 8 5.23 3.51 -7.17
C VAL A 8 4.96 4.45 -8.34
N LEU A 9 3.69 4.71 -8.63
CA LEU A 9 3.26 5.75 -9.55
C LEU A 9 3.19 7.06 -8.78
N GLY A 10 4.10 7.99 -9.12
CA GLY A 10 4.43 9.15 -8.30
C GLY A 10 3.50 10.36 -8.44
N THR A 11 3.83 11.40 -7.68
CA THR A 11 3.12 12.68 -7.49
C THR A 11 2.84 13.50 -8.76
N ARG A 12 3.52 13.22 -9.89
CA ARG A 12 3.24 13.86 -11.20
C ARG A 12 2.31 13.04 -12.10
N ALA A 13 2.02 11.79 -11.75
CA ALA A 13 0.95 11.06 -12.41
C ALA A 13 -0.38 11.72 -12.00
N GLN A 14 -1.31 11.87 -12.94
CA GLN A 14 -2.68 12.31 -12.61
C GLN A 14 -3.32 11.41 -11.54
N HIS A 15 -2.85 10.17 -11.43
CA HIS A 15 -3.31 9.18 -10.46
C HIS A 15 -2.11 8.43 -9.85
N PRO A 16 -1.53 8.92 -8.73
CA PRO A 16 -0.50 8.16 -8.03
C PRO A 16 -1.09 6.87 -7.46
N ALA A 17 -0.28 5.83 -7.36
CA ALA A 17 -0.69 4.54 -6.82
C ALA A 17 0.52 3.72 -6.37
N ILE A 18 0.32 2.91 -5.33
CA ILE A 18 1.32 1.96 -4.86
C ILE A 18 0.80 0.56 -5.11
N LEU A 19 1.67 -0.31 -5.62
CA LEU A 19 1.42 -1.75 -5.71
C LEU A 19 2.60 -2.48 -5.08
N ALA A 20 2.33 -3.34 -4.11
CA ALA A 20 3.32 -4.12 -3.40
C ALA A 20 2.82 -5.54 -3.13
N ILE A 21 3.76 -6.43 -2.84
CA ILE A 21 3.50 -7.76 -2.30
C ILE A 21 4.06 -7.79 -0.88
N VAL A 22 3.26 -8.22 0.08
CA VAL A 22 3.66 -8.40 1.48
C VAL A 22 3.33 -9.82 1.89
N ASP A 23 4.35 -10.61 2.23
CA ASP A 23 4.20 -12.04 2.58
C ASP A 23 3.37 -12.85 1.55
N GLY A 24 3.45 -12.46 0.27
CA GLY A 24 2.70 -13.09 -0.83
C GLY A 24 1.32 -12.48 -1.09
N PHE A 25 0.83 -11.59 -0.23
CA PHE A 25 -0.43 -10.87 -0.43
C PHE A 25 -0.22 -9.58 -1.20
N THR A 26 -1.12 -9.29 -2.13
CA THR A 26 -1.06 -8.04 -2.90
C THR A 26 -1.65 -6.92 -2.06
N VAL A 27 -0.88 -5.87 -1.86
CA VAL A 27 -1.29 -4.64 -1.20
C VAL A 27 -1.25 -3.50 -2.21
N ARG A 28 -2.34 -2.76 -2.31
CA ARG A 28 -2.47 -1.64 -3.24
C ARG A 28 -3.00 -0.41 -2.51
N TRP A 29 -2.41 0.74 -2.82
CA TRP A 29 -2.95 2.03 -2.42
C TRP A 29 -3.29 2.86 -3.65
N SER A 30 -4.39 3.60 -3.57
CA SER A 30 -4.69 4.68 -4.50
C SER A 30 -5.38 5.84 -3.77
N PRO A 31 -5.26 7.09 -4.25
CA PRO A 31 -5.94 8.24 -3.66
C PRO A 31 -7.47 8.14 -3.63
N ARG A 32 -8.06 7.32 -4.51
CA ARG A 32 -9.51 7.19 -4.65
C ARG A 32 -10.08 6.11 -3.73
N ASP A 33 -9.43 4.95 -3.73
CA ASP A 33 -9.94 3.72 -3.10
C ASP A 33 -9.22 3.39 -1.78
N ASP A 34 -8.33 4.29 -1.32
CA ASP A 34 -7.45 4.11 -0.17
C ASP A 34 -6.61 2.81 -0.28
N TRP A 35 -6.19 2.26 0.84
CA TRP A 35 -5.52 0.97 0.92
C TRP A 35 -6.48 -0.21 0.68
N SER A 36 -5.96 -1.21 -0.01
CA SER A 36 -6.59 -2.51 -0.21
C SER A 36 -5.55 -3.61 -0.07
N CYS A 37 -5.95 -4.75 0.47
CA CYS A 37 -5.09 -5.92 0.61
C CYS A 37 -5.88 -7.18 0.23
N THR A 38 -5.23 -8.13 -0.43
CA THR A 38 -5.83 -9.43 -0.81
C THR A 38 -5.71 -10.48 0.30
N CYS A 39 -5.55 -10.06 1.56
CA CYS A 39 -5.52 -10.97 2.71
C CYS A 39 -6.95 -11.47 2.95
N ASP A 40 -7.10 -12.74 3.34
CA ASP A 40 -8.40 -13.27 3.78
C ASP A 40 -8.74 -12.68 5.16
N GLU A 41 -9.82 -11.91 5.25
CA GLU A 41 -10.28 -11.26 6.49
C GLU A 41 -10.59 -12.28 7.59
N LEU A 42 -10.95 -13.53 7.24
CA LEU A 42 -11.19 -14.58 8.22
C LEU A 42 -9.89 -15.08 8.88
N GLN A 43 -8.77 -14.98 8.16
CA GLN A 43 -7.44 -15.37 8.67
C GLN A 43 -6.72 -14.18 9.32
N PHE A 44 -6.98 -12.97 8.83
CA PHE A 44 -6.34 -11.73 9.26
C PHE A 44 -7.40 -10.65 9.53
N PRO A 45 -8.13 -10.75 10.66
CA PRO A 45 -9.16 -9.78 11.02
C PRO A 45 -8.59 -8.37 11.20
N GLU A 46 -7.31 -8.27 11.57
CA GLU A 46 -6.52 -7.03 11.53
C GLU A 46 -5.37 -7.23 10.55
N CYS A 47 -5.57 -6.88 9.27
CA CYS A 47 -4.60 -7.17 8.22
C CYS A 47 -3.28 -6.41 8.46
N PRO A 48 -2.16 -7.09 8.80
CA PRO A 48 -0.92 -6.44 9.22
C PRO A 48 -0.11 -5.85 8.05
N HIS A 49 -0.50 -6.18 6.81
CA HIS A 49 0.26 -5.86 5.60
C HIS A 49 0.20 -4.38 5.22
N ILE A 50 -0.95 -3.72 5.43
CA ILE A 50 -1.12 -2.30 5.12
C ILE A 50 -0.25 -1.43 6.04
N PRO A 51 -0.36 -1.53 7.39
CA PRO A 51 0.46 -0.72 8.29
C PRO A 51 1.96 -0.90 8.06
N ALA A 52 2.38 -2.10 7.69
CA ALA A 52 3.78 -2.38 7.50
C ALA A 52 4.33 -1.81 6.18
N ILE A 53 3.52 -1.71 5.12
CA ILE A 53 3.89 -0.90 3.94
C ILE A 53 3.90 0.59 4.28
N GLU A 54 2.90 1.09 5.02
CA GLU A 54 2.82 2.50 5.41
C GLU A 54 4.07 2.97 6.16
N ASN A 55 4.61 2.12 7.05
CA ASN A 55 5.85 2.41 7.78
C ASN A 55 7.10 2.50 6.90
N VAL A 56 7.07 1.92 5.69
CA VAL A 56 8.18 1.96 4.73
C VAL A 56 8.03 3.11 3.73
N ILE A 57 6.80 3.53 3.47
CA ILE A 57 6.49 4.52 2.44
C ILE A 57 6.48 5.94 3.03
N ALA A 58 7.24 6.82 2.39
CA ALA A 58 7.29 8.22 2.81
C ALA A 58 5.92 8.92 2.63
N PRO A 59 5.43 9.71 3.61
CA PRO A 59 4.11 10.37 3.55
C PRO A 59 3.86 11.21 2.29
N ARG A 60 4.91 11.79 1.70
CA ARG A 60 4.85 12.56 0.44
C ARG A 60 4.35 11.74 -0.76
N ILE A 61 4.45 10.41 -0.71
CA ILE A 61 3.98 9.50 -1.75
C ILE A 61 2.46 9.33 -1.65
N LEU A 62 1.92 9.38 -0.43
CA LEU A 62 0.49 9.27 -0.14
C LEU A 62 -0.28 10.59 -0.42
N GLY A 63 0.36 11.58 -1.04
CA GLY A 63 -0.25 12.88 -1.31
C GLY A 63 -0.37 13.79 -0.08
N GLY A 64 0.27 13.44 1.04
CA GLY A 64 0.27 14.26 2.25
C GLY A 64 0.89 15.64 1.99
N THR A 65 0.06 16.68 1.95
CA THR A 65 0.49 18.05 2.23
C THR A 65 1.06 18.08 3.64
N LYS A 66 2.34 18.47 3.75
CA LYS A 66 2.88 19.00 5.01
C LYS A 66 2.07 20.22 5.44
#